data_AF-C7Z754-F1
#
_entry.id   AF-C7Z754-F1
#
_cell.length_a   1.000
_cell.length_b   1.000
_cell.length_c   1.000
_cell.angle_alpha   90.00
_cell.angle_beta   90.00
_cell.angle_gamma   90.00
#
_symmetry.space_group_name_H-M   'P 1'
#
loop_
_entity.id
_entity.type
_entity.pdbx_description
1 polymer ?
#
loop_
_entity_poly.entity_id
_entity_poly.type
_entity_poly.pdbx_seq_one_letter_code
_entity_poly.pdbx_strand_id
1 'polypeptide(L)'
;MSQLAPYKQDFLQAAIAGEILKFGSFELKSKRISPYFFNAGLFHTARLAGAIATAFAKSIAEAQQQTGLDFDIIFGPAYKGIPLASSIAVKLGELAPENLDRVSYSFDRKEAKDHGEGGNIVGAPLKGKKILIVDDVITAGTAKREAIDKIRKEGGIVVGIVVALDRMEKLPATNGDESKPGPSAIGELRKEYGIPIFAILTLDDIIAGMKSFASEDDIKRTEEYRLKYKASD
;
A
#
# COMPACT_ATOMS: atom_id res chain seq x y z
N MET A 1 -9.81 -11.99 20.30
CA MET A 1 -8.87 -11.30 19.39
C MET A 1 -9.10 -11.88 18.01
N SER A 2 -9.42 -11.08 16.99
CA SER A 2 -9.72 -11.62 15.66
C SER A 2 -8.46 -12.25 15.07
N GLN A 3 -8.55 -13.51 14.67
CA GLN A 3 -7.53 -14.19 13.90
C GLN A 3 -7.33 -13.46 12.57
N LEU A 4 -6.08 -13.23 12.15
CA LEU A 4 -5.79 -12.65 10.83
C LEU A 4 -6.47 -13.47 9.75
N ALA A 5 -7.00 -12.80 8.73
CA ALA A 5 -7.49 -13.49 7.53
C ALA A 5 -6.35 -14.36 6.94
N PRO A 6 -6.63 -15.57 6.43
CA PRO A 6 -5.57 -16.49 5.99
C PRO A 6 -4.58 -15.88 4.99
N TYR A 7 -5.07 -15.06 4.05
CA TYR A 7 -4.21 -14.43 3.05
C TYR A 7 -3.25 -13.38 3.64
N LYS A 8 -3.65 -12.71 4.74
CA LYS A 8 -2.78 -11.78 5.46
C LYS A 8 -1.68 -12.54 6.19
N GLN A 9 -2.01 -13.70 6.76
CA GLN A 9 -1.04 -14.58 7.40
C GLN A 9 -0.03 -15.13 6.38
N ASP A 10 -0.49 -15.60 5.22
CA ASP A 10 0.37 -16.06 4.13
C ASP A 10 1.32 -14.95 3.65
N PHE A 11 0.79 -13.73 3.48
CA PHE A 11 1.57 -12.58 3.06
C PHE A 11 2.60 -12.17 4.11
N LEU A 12 2.23 -12.15 5.40
CA LEU A 12 3.15 -11.86 6.50
C LEU A 12 4.29 -12.88 6.55
N GLN A 13 3.99 -14.17 6.42
CA GLN A 13 5.00 -15.23 6.37
C GLN A 13 5.93 -15.07 5.17
N ALA A 14 5.40 -14.79 3.98
CA ALA A 14 6.20 -14.54 2.79
C ALA A 14 7.09 -13.30 2.96
N ALA A 15 6.58 -12.23 3.59
CA ALA A 15 7.35 -11.02 3.85
C ALA A 15 8.52 -11.26 4.82
N ILE A 16 8.33 -12.09 5.85
CA ILE A 16 9.39 -12.42 6.80
C ILE A 16 10.41 -13.36 6.17
N ALA A 17 9.95 -14.44 5.54
CA ALA A 17 10.82 -15.44 4.91
C ALA A 17 11.64 -14.85 3.76
N GLY A 18 11.10 -13.86 3.05
CA GLY A 18 11.82 -13.11 2.01
C GLY A 18 12.59 -11.91 2.53
N GLU A 19 12.75 -11.75 3.86
CA GLU A 19 13.48 -10.64 4.48
C GLU A 19 12.94 -9.23 4.15
N ILE A 20 11.71 -9.16 3.64
CA ILE A 20 10.99 -7.91 3.34
C ILE A 20 10.57 -7.21 4.63
N LEU A 21 10.06 -7.98 5.59
CA LEU A 21 9.75 -7.53 6.94
C LEU A 21 10.82 -8.05 7.91
N LYS A 22 11.55 -7.14 8.54
CA LYS A 22 12.60 -7.46 9.52
C LYS A 22 12.27 -6.84 10.87
N PHE A 23 12.71 -7.49 11.94
CA PHE A 23 12.69 -6.98 13.32
C PHE A 23 14.11 -6.69 13.79
N GLY A 24 14.30 -5.65 14.59
CA GLY A 24 15.62 -5.14 14.96
C GLY A 24 15.60 -3.68 15.37
N SER A 25 16.59 -2.90 14.94
CA SER A 25 16.66 -1.47 15.19
C SER A 25 17.01 -0.76 13.89
N PHE A 26 16.09 0.07 13.40
CA PHE A 26 16.20 0.71 12.09
C PHE A 26 15.91 2.21 12.17
N GLU A 27 16.81 3.04 11.68
CA GLU A 27 16.57 4.48 11.54
C GLU A 27 15.72 4.77 10.29
N LEU A 28 14.53 5.33 10.48
CA LEU A 28 13.64 5.74 9.40
C LEU A 28 14.05 7.09 8.81
N LYS A 29 13.50 7.46 7.65
CA LYS A 29 13.67 8.80 7.06
C LYS A 29 13.25 9.93 8.01
N SER A 30 12.30 9.65 8.91
CA SER A 30 11.85 10.56 9.97
C SER A 30 12.82 10.68 11.16
N LYS A 31 13.97 10.00 11.13
CA LYS A 31 14.92 9.85 12.25
C LYS A 31 14.41 9.05 13.45
N ARG A 32 13.19 8.49 13.38
CA ARG A 32 12.68 7.55 14.38
C ARG A 32 13.46 6.24 14.32
N ILE A 33 13.75 5.66 15.48
CA ILE A 33 14.27 4.30 15.60
C ILE A 33 13.09 3.33 15.68
N SER A 34 12.87 2.57 14.61
CA SER A 34 11.79 1.60 14.49
C SER A 34 12.26 0.20 14.85
N PRO A 35 11.46 -0.59 15.60
CA PRO A 35 11.79 -1.97 15.93
C PRO A 35 11.57 -2.93 14.76
N TYR A 36 11.04 -2.43 13.64
CA TYR A 36 10.81 -3.19 12.43
C TYR A 36 11.06 -2.36 11.18
N PHE A 37 11.36 -3.03 10.07
CA PHE A 37 11.51 -2.38 8.77
C PHE A 37 10.83 -3.21 7.68
N PHE A 38 10.15 -2.50 6.77
CA PHE A 38 9.46 -3.11 5.64
C PHE A 38 10.03 -2.57 4.33
N ASN A 39 10.65 -3.43 3.53
CA ASN A 39 11.24 -3.07 2.24
C ASN A 39 10.57 -3.82 1.09
N ALA A 40 9.52 -3.23 0.53
CA ALA A 40 8.81 -3.81 -0.62
C ALA A 40 9.69 -3.98 -1.87
N GLY A 41 10.85 -3.34 -1.95
CA GLY A 41 11.81 -3.57 -3.04
C GLY A 41 12.35 -5.01 -3.10
N LEU A 42 12.17 -5.80 -2.03
CA LEU A 42 12.61 -7.18 -1.94
C LEU A 42 11.59 -8.20 -2.51
N PHE A 43 10.41 -7.77 -2.99
CA PHE A 43 9.49 -8.64 -3.73
C PHE A 43 9.94 -8.89 -5.19
N HIS A 44 11.16 -9.39 -5.38
CA HIS A 44 11.82 -9.47 -6.69
C HIS A 44 11.86 -10.88 -7.31
N THR A 45 11.69 -11.94 -6.52
CA THR A 45 11.61 -13.31 -7.06
C THR A 45 10.18 -13.62 -7.50
N ALA A 46 10.00 -14.53 -8.46
CA ALA A 46 8.66 -14.92 -8.94
C ALA A 46 7.72 -15.34 -7.79
N ARG A 47 8.24 -16.07 -6.80
CA ARG A 47 7.49 -16.47 -5.61
C ARG A 47 7.03 -15.26 -4.79
N LEU A 48 7.94 -14.33 -4.51
CA LEU A 48 7.64 -13.15 -3.69
C LEU A 48 6.74 -12.15 -4.42
N ALA A 49 6.99 -11.89 -5.71
CA ALA A 49 6.13 -11.09 -6.57
C ALA A 49 4.71 -11.68 -6.66
N GLY A 50 4.60 -13.01 -6.79
CA GLY A 50 3.31 -13.71 -6.74
C GLY A 50 2.59 -13.58 -5.40
N ALA A 51 3.34 -13.61 -4.29
CA ALA A 51 2.77 -13.45 -2.94
C ALA A 51 2.17 -12.06 -2.73
N ILE A 52 2.88 -10.99 -3.08
CA ILE A 52 2.35 -9.61 -2.95
C ILE A 52 1.17 -9.38 -3.90
N ALA A 53 1.23 -9.85 -5.14
CA ALA A 53 0.13 -9.73 -6.08
C ALA A 53 -1.13 -10.45 -5.58
N THR A 54 -0.97 -11.66 -5.03
CA THR A 54 -2.08 -12.44 -4.42
C THR A 54 -2.67 -11.71 -3.22
N ALA A 55 -1.82 -11.14 -2.36
CA ALA A 55 -2.27 -10.42 -1.18
C ALA A 55 -3.04 -9.15 -1.55
N PHE A 56 -2.58 -8.38 -2.55
CA PHE A 56 -3.31 -7.24 -3.09
C PHE A 56 -4.66 -7.65 -3.68
N ALA A 57 -4.68 -8.64 -4.57
CA ALA A 57 -5.91 -9.08 -5.23
C ALA A 57 -6.98 -9.54 -4.22
N LYS A 58 -6.57 -10.28 -3.18
CA LYS A 58 -7.48 -10.70 -2.09
C LYS A 58 -7.92 -9.55 -1.20
N SER A 59 -7.04 -8.59 -0.89
CA SER A 59 -7.40 -7.38 -0.13
C SER A 59 -8.38 -6.50 -0.91
N ILE A 60 -8.20 -6.39 -2.23
CA ILE A 60 -9.13 -5.70 -3.12
C ILE A 60 -10.48 -6.39 -3.06
N ALA A 61 -10.55 -7.71 -3.28
CA ALA A 61 -11.80 -8.46 -3.22
C ALA A 61 -12.52 -8.30 -1.86
N GLU A 62 -11.77 -8.33 -0.76
CA GLU A 62 -12.30 -8.07 0.59
C GLU A 62 -12.89 -6.65 0.70
N ALA A 63 -12.18 -5.63 0.21
CA ALA A 63 -12.68 -4.26 0.17
C ALA A 63 -13.94 -4.11 -0.71
N GLN A 64 -14.00 -4.78 -1.86
CA GLN A 64 -15.19 -4.80 -2.72
C GLN A 64 -16.40 -5.38 -1.98
N GLN A 65 -16.23 -6.48 -1.25
CA GLN A 65 -17.29 -7.10 -0.47
C GLN A 65 -17.76 -6.23 0.70
N GLN A 66 -16.84 -5.57 1.40
CA GLN A 66 -17.14 -4.80 2.61
C GLN A 66 -17.71 -3.41 2.31
N THR A 67 -17.26 -2.75 1.23
CA THR A 67 -17.58 -1.34 0.98
C THR A 67 -18.25 -1.10 -0.37
N GLY A 68 -18.43 -2.13 -1.20
CA GLY A 68 -18.90 -1.96 -2.57
C GLY A 68 -17.90 -1.23 -3.47
N LEU A 69 -16.59 -1.30 -3.15
CA LEU A 69 -15.54 -0.72 -3.98
C LEU A 69 -15.67 -1.26 -5.42
N ASP A 70 -15.67 -0.36 -6.40
CA ASP A 70 -15.74 -0.69 -7.81
C ASP A 70 -14.77 0.17 -8.61
N PHE A 71 -14.06 -0.45 -9.56
CA PHE A 71 -12.99 0.17 -10.33
C PHE A 71 -12.84 -0.50 -11.71
N ASP A 72 -12.30 0.25 -12.66
CA ASP A 72 -12.00 -0.20 -14.02
C ASP A 72 -10.49 -0.45 -14.21
N ILE A 73 -9.66 0.37 -13.56
CA ILE A 73 -8.22 0.42 -13.81
C ILE A 73 -7.44 0.40 -12.50
N ILE A 74 -6.44 -0.47 -12.41
CA ILE A 74 -5.41 -0.41 -11.38
C ILE A 74 -4.29 0.53 -11.84
N PHE A 75 -4.04 1.55 -11.05
CA PHE A 75 -3.00 2.54 -11.34
C PHE A 75 -1.81 2.37 -10.40
N GLY A 76 -0.62 2.16 -10.98
CA GLY A 76 0.62 1.99 -10.24
C GLY A 76 1.57 3.18 -10.43
N PRO A 77 1.75 4.08 -9.45
CA PRO A 77 2.65 5.22 -9.60
C PRO A 77 4.11 4.80 -9.84
N ALA A 78 4.81 5.49 -10.75
CA ALA A 78 6.19 5.17 -11.06
C ALA A 78 7.16 5.41 -9.89
N TYR A 79 8.13 4.53 -9.62
CA TYR A 79 8.45 3.30 -10.38
C TYR A 79 7.91 2.03 -9.76
N LYS A 80 7.77 1.99 -8.42
CA LYS A 80 7.44 0.76 -7.70
C LYS A 80 6.03 0.25 -7.97
N GLY A 81 5.09 1.15 -8.26
CA GLY A 81 3.72 0.80 -8.60
C GLY A 81 3.58 0.07 -9.93
N ILE A 82 4.54 0.22 -10.85
CA ILE A 82 4.48 -0.37 -12.20
C ILE A 82 4.40 -1.91 -12.15
N PRO A 83 5.36 -2.63 -11.53
CA PRO A 83 5.27 -4.09 -11.43
C PRO A 83 4.09 -4.54 -10.55
N LEU A 84 3.69 -3.74 -9.56
CA LEU A 84 2.52 -4.03 -8.73
C LEU A 84 1.24 -4.01 -9.57
N ALA A 85 0.95 -2.90 -10.27
CA ALA A 85 -0.28 -2.77 -11.06
C ALA A 85 -0.41 -3.86 -12.12
N SER A 86 0.68 -4.17 -12.83
CA SER A 86 0.69 -5.24 -13.82
C SER A 86 0.44 -6.63 -13.19
N SER A 87 1.16 -6.99 -12.13
CA SER A 87 1.02 -8.31 -11.51
C SER A 87 -0.32 -8.51 -10.80
N ILE A 88 -0.87 -7.45 -10.21
CA ILE A 88 -2.18 -7.46 -9.55
C ILE A 88 -3.29 -7.62 -10.59
N ALA A 89 -3.23 -6.93 -11.73
CA ALA A 89 -4.22 -7.09 -12.79
C ALA A 89 -4.28 -8.53 -13.31
N VAL A 90 -3.11 -9.14 -13.57
CA VAL A 90 -3.02 -10.57 -13.93
C VAL A 90 -3.65 -11.44 -12.84
N LYS A 91 -3.28 -11.21 -11.57
CA LYS A 91 -3.79 -12.02 -10.45
C LYS A 91 -5.30 -11.88 -10.23
N LEU A 92 -5.88 -10.71 -10.46
CA LEU A 92 -7.33 -10.52 -10.38
C LEU A 92 -8.07 -11.31 -11.47
N GLY A 93 -7.54 -11.35 -12.69
CA GLY A 93 -8.09 -12.18 -13.76
C GLY A 93 -7.96 -13.68 -13.51
N GLU A 94 -6.85 -14.13 -12.91
CA GLU A 94 -6.65 -15.53 -12.52
C GLU A 94 -7.59 -15.98 -11.39
N LEU A 95 -7.84 -15.12 -10.40
CA LEU A 95 -8.71 -15.44 -9.26
C LEU A 95 -10.21 -15.32 -9.61
N ALA A 96 -10.55 -14.49 -10.60
CA ALA A 96 -11.92 -14.17 -10.99
C ALA A 96 -11.97 -13.89 -12.51
N PRO A 97 -12.24 -14.92 -13.34
CA PRO A 97 -12.19 -14.82 -14.81
C PRO A 97 -13.06 -13.72 -15.42
N GLU A 98 -14.13 -13.29 -14.75
CA GLU A 98 -14.96 -12.15 -15.15
C GLU A 98 -14.20 -10.82 -15.19
N ASN A 99 -13.02 -10.75 -14.57
CA ASN A 99 -12.16 -9.56 -14.61
C ASN A 99 -11.24 -9.49 -15.84
N LEU A 100 -11.08 -10.58 -16.61
CA LEU A 100 -10.06 -10.67 -17.68
C LEU A 100 -10.17 -9.54 -18.72
N ASP A 101 -11.39 -9.19 -19.11
CA ASP A 101 -11.65 -8.09 -20.06
C ASP A 101 -12.22 -6.83 -19.38
N ARG A 102 -12.45 -6.88 -18.06
CA ARG A 102 -13.06 -5.79 -17.29
C ARG A 102 -12.02 -4.90 -16.62
N VAL A 103 -10.98 -5.50 -16.05
CA VAL A 103 -9.96 -4.80 -15.27
C VAL A 103 -8.73 -4.58 -16.14
N SER A 104 -8.33 -3.32 -16.27
CA SER A 104 -7.08 -2.94 -16.91
C SER A 104 -6.06 -2.41 -15.90
N TYR A 105 -4.83 -2.16 -16.36
CA TYR A 105 -3.84 -1.44 -15.56
C TYR A 105 -3.24 -0.27 -16.34
N SER A 106 -2.72 0.70 -15.60
CA SER A 106 -1.92 1.79 -16.14
C SER A 106 -0.93 2.34 -15.11
N PHE A 107 0.00 3.17 -15.56
CA PHE A 107 0.99 3.82 -14.74
C PHE A 107 1.47 5.12 -15.38
N ASP A 108 2.03 6.03 -14.58
CA ASP A 108 2.63 7.26 -15.10
C ASP A 108 4.10 7.10 -15.50
N ARG A 109 4.57 8.04 -16.31
CA ARG A 109 5.99 8.33 -16.50
C ARG A 109 6.39 9.48 -15.57
N LYS A 110 7.66 9.50 -15.15
CA LYS A 110 8.23 10.67 -14.45
C LYS A 110 8.45 11.86 -15.37
N GLU A 111 8.77 11.59 -16.64
CA GLU A 111 8.95 12.60 -17.68
C GLU A 111 8.05 12.28 -18.87
N ALA A 112 7.46 13.32 -19.47
CA ALA A 112 6.67 13.20 -20.68
C ALA A 112 7.56 12.74 -21.84
N LYS A 113 7.00 11.93 -22.75
CA LYS A 113 7.65 11.70 -24.03
C LYS A 113 7.20 12.74 -25.04
N ASP A 114 8.17 13.37 -25.71
CA ASP A 114 7.93 14.35 -26.77
C ASP A 114 7.68 13.69 -28.15
N HIS A 115 7.86 12.38 -28.27
CA HIS A 115 7.73 11.61 -29.53
C HIS A 115 7.02 10.26 -29.32
N GLY A 116 6.30 9.75 -30.34
CA GLY A 116 5.50 8.52 -30.29
C GLY A 116 4.03 8.78 -29.93
N GLU A 117 3.38 7.87 -29.18
CA GLU A 117 2.01 8.08 -28.65
C GLU A 117 1.90 9.29 -27.68
N GLY A 118 3.04 9.86 -27.25
CA GLY A 118 3.10 11.05 -26.40
C GLY A 118 2.54 10.82 -24.99
N GLY A 119 2.51 11.88 -24.18
CA GLY A 119 1.82 11.88 -22.90
C GLY A 119 2.58 11.23 -21.73
N ASN A 120 1.88 11.15 -20.60
CA ASN A 120 2.44 10.74 -19.31
C ASN A 120 1.91 9.40 -18.79
N ILE A 121 0.95 8.77 -19.48
CA ILE A 121 0.29 7.53 -19.05
C ILE A 121 0.66 6.40 -19.99
N VAL A 122 0.89 5.21 -19.43
CA VAL A 122 1.08 3.96 -20.18
C VAL A 122 0.04 2.97 -19.70
N GLY A 123 -0.56 2.22 -20.63
CA GLY A 123 -1.65 1.28 -20.35
C GLY A 123 -3.01 1.86 -20.73
N ALA A 124 -4.07 1.45 -20.02
CA ALA A 124 -5.42 1.89 -20.35
C ALA A 124 -5.63 3.41 -20.14
N PRO A 125 -6.39 4.08 -21.04
CA PRO A 125 -6.70 5.50 -20.92
C PRO A 125 -7.58 5.77 -19.70
N LEU A 126 -7.33 6.87 -18.99
CA LEU A 126 -7.96 7.16 -17.70
C LEU A 126 -9.32 7.87 -17.81
N LYS A 127 -9.58 8.57 -18.92
CA LYS A 127 -10.74 9.46 -19.06
C LYS A 127 -12.06 8.72 -18.82
N GLY A 128 -12.82 9.19 -17.82
CA GLY A 128 -14.13 8.63 -17.45
C GLY A 128 -14.08 7.28 -16.73
N LYS A 129 -12.89 6.79 -16.36
CA LYS A 129 -12.69 5.49 -15.70
C LYS A 129 -12.50 5.65 -14.20
N LYS A 130 -12.98 4.66 -13.44
CA LYS A 130 -12.74 4.52 -12.00
C LYS A 130 -11.37 3.91 -11.76
N ILE A 131 -10.52 4.61 -11.03
CA ILE A 131 -9.10 4.30 -10.88
C ILE A 131 -8.80 3.91 -9.42
N LEU A 132 -8.27 2.71 -9.23
CA LEU A 132 -7.77 2.22 -7.96
C LEU A 132 -6.25 2.33 -7.93
N ILE A 133 -5.71 3.17 -7.03
CA ILE A 133 -4.25 3.33 -6.92
C ILE A 133 -3.68 2.20 -6.05
N VAL A 134 -2.57 1.61 -6.48
CA VAL A 134 -1.81 0.61 -5.68
C VAL A 134 -0.39 1.10 -5.44
N ASP A 135 0.10 0.94 -4.21
CA ASP A 135 1.46 1.33 -3.83
C ASP A 135 2.01 0.48 -2.67
N ASP A 136 3.31 0.54 -2.40
CA ASP A 136 3.90 -0.26 -1.31
C ASP A 136 3.50 0.27 0.08
N VAL A 137 3.88 1.50 0.40
CA VAL A 137 3.70 2.14 1.69
C VAL A 137 3.40 3.63 1.54
N ILE A 138 2.62 4.18 2.48
CA ILE A 138 2.39 5.62 2.57
C ILE A 138 3.31 6.19 3.63
N THR A 139 4.27 7.04 3.21
CA THR A 139 5.16 7.78 4.11
C THR A 139 4.62 9.19 4.36
N ALA A 140 4.93 10.16 3.51
CA ALA A 140 4.40 11.53 3.60
C ALA A 140 3.17 11.76 2.71
N GLY A 141 2.78 10.77 1.89
CA GLY A 141 1.68 10.88 0.94
C GLY A 141 1.99 11.69 -0.33
N THR A 142 3.16 12.33 -0.46
CA THR A 142 3.53 13.17 -1.63
C THR A 142 3.33 12.46 -2.97
N ALA A 143 3.87 11.25 -3.12
CA ALA A 143 3.72 10.48 -4.36
C ALA A 143 2.25 10.11 -4.67
N LYS A 144 1.41 9.97 -3.63
CA LYS A 144 -0.03 9.67 -3.78
C LYS A 144 -0.78 10.91 -4.27
N ARG A 145 -0.47 12.09 -3.73
CA ARG A 145 -1.01 13.38 -4.19
C ARG A 145 -0.68 13.62 -5.66
N GLU A 146 0.60 13.46 -6.03
CA GLU A 146 1.05 13.56 -7.43
C GLU A 146 0.29 12.61 -8.35
N ALA A 147 0.09 11.35 -7.93
CA ALA A 147 -0.64 10.36 -8.71
C ALA A 147 -2.11 10.74 -8.88
N ILE A 148 -2.78 11.17 -7.80
CA ILE A 148 -4.18 11.62 -7.85
C ILE A 148 -4.34 12.80 -8.80
N ASP A 149 -3.44 13.79 -8.72
CA ASP A 149 -3.50 14.97 -9.57
C ASP A 149 -3.27 14.61 -11.05
N LYS A 150 -2.32 13.72 -11.35
CA LYS A 150 -2.11 13.20 -12.71
C LYS A 150 -3.35 12.47 -13.22
N ILE A 151 -3.93 11.58 -12.43
CA ILE A 151 -5.14 10.83 -12.81
C ILE A 151 -6.30 11.78 -13.12
N ARG A 152 -6.54 12.77 -12.24
CA ARG A 152 -7.61 13.76 -12.42
C ARG A 152 -7.38 14.62 -13.66
N LYS A 153 -6.14 15.01 -13.94
CA LYS A 153 -5.77 15.77 -15.14
C LYS A 153 -6.09 15.01 -16.44
N GLU A 154 -5.95 13.69 -16.43
CA GLU A 154 -6.30 12.80 -17.55
C GLU A 154 -7.79 12.41 -17.57
N GLY A 155 -8.60 13.00 -16.67
CA GLY A 155 -10.04 12.78 -16.58
C GLY A 155 -10.46 11.48 -15.89
N GLY A 156 -9.55 10.82 -15.16
CA GLY A 156 -9.86 9.65 -14.34
C GLY A 156 -10.45 10.02 -12.97
N ILE A 157 -11.23 9.09 -12.42
CA ILE A 157 -11.92 9.24 -11.13
C ILE A 157 -11.23 8.31 -10.12
N VAL A 158 -10.45 8.86 -9.20
CA VAL A 158 -9.83 8.05 -8.15
C VAL A 158 -10.90 7.58 -7.17
N VAL A 159 -11.05 6.26 -7.03
CA VAL A 159 -12.07 5.63 -6.18
C VAL A 159 -11.50 5.01 -4.90
N GLY A 160 -10.18 4.90 -4.80
CA GLY A 160 -9.52 4.42 -3.61
C GLY A 160 -8.02 4.21 -3.79
N ILE A 161 -7.37 3.85 -2.69
CA ILE A 161 -5.96 3.47 -2.65
C ILE A 161 -5.83 2.16 -1.87
N VAL A 162 -5.01 1.23 -2.35
CA VAL A 162 -4.60 0.04 -1.58
C VAL A 162 -3.09 0.06 -1.42
N VAL A 163 -2.61 -0.19 -0.20
CA VAL A 163 -1.17 -0.31 0.08
C VAL A 163 -0.82 -1.63 0.73
N ALA A 164 0.44 -2.06 0.58
CA ALA A 164 0.90 -3.31 1.18
C ALA A 164 0.96 -3.22 2.71
N LEU A 165 1.35 -2.06 3.24
CA LEU A 165 1.46 -1.85 4.68
C LEU A 165 1.02 -0.45 5.11
N ASP A 166 0.08 -0.40 6.05
CA ASP A 166 -0.19 0.77 6.89
C ASP A 166 0.59 0.66 8.20
N ARG A 167 1.48 1.62 8.46
CA ARG A 167 2.29 1.66 9.67
C ARG A 167 1.52 2.18 10.89
N MET A 168 0.33 2.78 10.69
CA MET A 168 -0.51 3.37 11.75
C MET A 168 0.22 4.42 12.60
N GLU A 169 1.21 5.08 11.99
CA GLU A 169 2.04 6.08 12.63
C GLU A 169 1.57 7.50 12.31
N LYS A 170 1.64 8.39 13.30
CA LYS A 170 1.49 9.83 13.08
C LYS A 170 2.61 10.38 12.22
N LEU A 171 2.30 11.39 11.42
CA LEU A 171 3.30 12.19 10.71
C LEU A 171 4.33 12.79 11.69
N PRO A 172 5.60 12.94 11.29
CA PRO A 172 6.61 13.59 12.14
C PRO A 172 6.18 14.99 12.57
N ALA A 173 6.43 15.33 13.83
CA ALA A 173 6.06 16.63 14.36
C ALA A 173 6.89 17.74 13.69
N THR A 174 6.25 18.80 13.20
CA THR A 174 6.94 19.92 12.54
C THR A 174 7.85 20.72 13.47
N ASN A 175 7.53 20.73 14.76
CA ASN A 175 8.32 21.37 15.82
C ASN A 175 9.24 20.39 16.57
N GLY A 176 9.31 19.12 16.13
CA GLY A 176 10.09 18.06 16.78
C GLY A 176 9.47 17.48 18.06
N ASP A 177 8.33 17.99 18.52
CA ASP A 177 7.64 17.49 19.71
C ASP A 177 6.77 16.27 19.38
N GLU A 178 7.37 15.10 19.48
CA GLU A 178 6.70 13.81 19.28
C GLU A 178 5.78 13.40 20.44
N SER A 179 5.57 14.22 21.49
CA SER A 179 4.64 13.88 22.58
C SER A 179 3.18 14.12 22.23
N LYS A 180 2.91 15.02 21.27
CA LYS A 180 1.55 15.42 20.89
C LYS A 180 0.89 14.37 19.98
N PRO A 181 -0.43 14.16 20.09
CA PRO A 181 -1.20 13.42 19.10
C PRO A 181 -1.08 14.09 17.72
N GLY A 182 -1.14 13.29 16.66
CA GLY A 182 -1.10 13.79 15.30
C GLY A 182 -1.68 12.78 14.31
N PRO A 183 -2.09 13.24 13.12
CA PRO A 183 -2.70 12.39 12.13
C PRO A 183 -1.67 11.50 11.42
N SER A 184 -2.13 10.37 10.88
CA SER A 184 -1.35 9.56 9.95
C SER A 184 -1.35 10.20 8.56
N ALA A 185 -0.39 9.80 7.73
CA ALA A 185 -0.39 10.20 6.32
C ALA A 185 -1.61 9.67 5.56
N ILE A 186 -2.17 8.54 6.00
CA ILE A 186 -3.40 7.96 5.45
C ILE A 186 -4.62 8.78 5.88
N GLY A 187 -4.71 9.16 7.15
CA GLY A 187 -5.76 10.01 7.69
C GLY A 187 -5.83 11.35 6.97
N GLU A 188 -4.69 12.00 6.76
CA GLU A 188 -4.62 13.24 5.99
C GLU A 188 -5.10 13.05 4.54
N LEU A 189 -4.67 11.99 3.85
CA LEU A 189 -5.12 11.71 2.49
C LEU A 189 -6.63 11.42 2.41
N ARG A 190 -7.18 10.67 3.37
CA ARG A 190 -8.63 10.41 3.47
C ARG A 190 -9.41 11.72 3.63
N LYS A 191 -8.95 12.59 4.52
CA LYS A 191 -9.57 13.90 4.79
C LYS A 191 -9.49 14.83 3.58
N GLU A 192 -8.34 14.86 2.90
CA GLU A 192 -8.08 15.77 1.78
C GLU A 192 -8.86 15.39 0.52
N TYR A 193 -8.96 14.09 0.22
CA TYR A 193 -9.53 13.62 -1.05
C TYR A 193 -10.89 12.93 -0.92
N GLY A 194 -11.32 12.56 0.29
CA GLY A 194 -12.58 11.86 0.52
C GLY A 194 -12.62 10.45 -0.08
N ILE A 195 -11.47 9.83 -0.31
CA ILE A 195 -11.35 8.49 -0.90
C ILE A 195 -10.97 7.44 0.16
N PRO A 196 -11.50 6.21 0.08
CA PRO A 196 -11.09 5.14 0.97
C PRO A 196 -9.65 4.71 0.70
N ILE A 197 -8.95 4.35 1.78
CA ILE A 197 -7.59 3.81 1.72
C ILE A 197 -7.58 2.51 2.49
N PHE A 198 -7.10 1.44 1.85
CA PHE A 198 -7.03 0.09 2.40
C PHE A 198 -5.57 -0.35 2.53
N ALA A 199 -5.32 -1.28 3.44
CA ALA A 199 -3.99 -1.87 3.60
C ALA A 199 -4.11 -3.39 3.73
N ILE A 200 -3.19 -4.11 3.08
CA ILE A 200 -3.09 -5.58 3.23
C ILE A 200 -2.77 -5.90 4.69
N LEU A 201 -1.69 -5.31 5.21
CA LEU A 201 -1.29 -5.40 6.61
C LEU A 201 -1.33 -4.03 7.25
N THR A 202 -1.73 -4.01 8.51
CA THR A 202 -1.58 -2.90 9.43
C THR A 202 -0.49 -3.22 10.47
N LEU A 203 -0.05 -2.24 11.26
CA LEU A 203 0.84 -2.51 12.39
C LEU A 203 0.19 -3.46 13.41
N ASP A 204 -1.12 -3.38 13.60
CA ASP A 204 -1.85 -4.31 14.47
C ASP A 204 -1.85 -5.74 13.91
N ASP A 205 -1.96 -5.90 12.59
CA ASP A 205 -1.82 -7.22 11.93
C ASP A 205 -0.42 -7.80 12.15
N ILE A 206 0.63 -6.98 12.05
CA ILE A 206 2.02 -7.39 12.31
C ILE A 206 2.16 -7.86 13.77
N ILE A 207 1.74 -7.05 14.75
CA ILE A 207 1.85 -7.39 16.18
C ILE A 207 1.08 -8.67 16.50
N ALA A 208 -0.11 -8.84 15.92
CA ALA A 208 -0.90 -10.07 16.10
C ALA A 208 -0.19 -11.30 15.53
N GLY A 209 0.45 -11.17 14.35
CA GLY A 209 1.21 -12.27 13.75
C GLY A 209 2.53 -12.57 14.45
N MET A 210 3.21 -11.56 15.02
CA MET A 210 4.48 -11.70 15.75
C MET A 210 4.42 -12.71 16.88
N LYS A 211 3.26 -12.86 17.53
CA LYS A 211 3.04 -13.83 18.62
C LYS A 211 3.37 -15.28 18.25
N SER A 212 3.47 -15.59 16.95
CA SER A 212 3.76 -16.94 16.47
C SER A 212 5.24 -17.21 16.16
N PHE A 213 6.09 -16.19 16.05
CA PHE A 213 7.49 -16.36 15.59
C PHE A 213 8.51 -15.38 16.18
N ALA A 214 8.08 -14.28 16.79
CA ALA A 214 8.97 -13.25 17.34
C ALA A 214 9.24 -13.47 18.83
N SER A 215 10.35 -12.92 19.33
CA SER A 215 10.64 -12.94 20.76
C SER A 215 9.68 -12.03 21.53
N GLU A 216 9.48 -12.31 22.83
CA GLU A 216 8.69 -11.43 23.71
C GLU A 216 9.25 -10.00 23.73
N ASP A 217 10.57 -9.84 23.66
CA ASP A 217 11.24 -8.55 23.59
C ASP A 217 10.95 -7.79 22.29
N ASP A 218 10.91 -8.47 21.14
CA ASP A 218 10.54 -7.84 19.86
C ASP A 218 9.09 -7.37 19.87
N ILE A 219 8.18 -8.19 20.42
CA ILE A 219 6.77 -7.83 20.57
C ILE A 219 6.65 -6.60 21.46
N LYS A 220 7.29 -6.62 22.64
CA LYS A 220 7.29 -5.51 23.60
C LYS A 220 7.81 -4.22 22.97
N ARG A 221 8.97 -4.25 22.31
CA ARG A 221 9.54 -3.08 21.62
C ARG A 221 8.60 -2.54 20.54
N THR A 222 7.92 -3.42 19.82
CA THR A 222 6.97 -3.03 18.77
C THR A 222 5.70 -2.41 19.36
N GLU A 223 5.19 -2.93 20.47
CA GLU A 223 4.06 -2.34 21.18
C GLU A 223 4.40 -0.98 21.80
N GLU A 224 5.58 -0.84 22.41
CA GLU A 224 6.08 0.44 22.93
C GLU A 224 6.23 1.48 21.81
N TYR A 225 6.79 1.08 20.66
CA TYR A 225 6.89 1.93 19.48
C TYR A 225 5.50 2.36 18.98
N ARG A 226 4.55 1.41 18.90
CA ARG A 226 3.16 1.69 18.52
C ARG A 226 2.57 2.74 19.46
N LEU A 227 2.67 2.56 20.78
CA LEU A 227 2.10 3.51 21.76
C LEU A 227 2.69 4.91 21.61
N LYS A 228 4.00 5.01 21.35
CA LYS A 228 4.69 6.30 21.20
C LYS A 228 4.29 7.07 19.93
N TYR A 229 4.13 6.37 18.81
CA TYR A 229 3.93 6.99 17.50
C TYR A 229 2.55 6.76 16.88
N LYS A 230 1.60 6.16 17.61
CA LYS A 230 0.24 5.93 17.13
C LYS A 230 -0.39 7.21 16.59
N ALA A 231 -1.02 7.10 15.43
CA ALA A 231 -1.85 8.18 14.89
C ALA A 231 -3.15 8.39 15.69
N SER A 232 -3.72 9.58 15.59
CA SER A 232 -4.99 9.95 16.25
C SER A 232 -6.25 9.60 15.45
N ASP A 233 -6.10 9.26 14.17
CA ASP A 233 -7.18 8.86 13.25
C ASP A 233 -7.35 7.35 13.11
#